data_AF-A0A8M9QEG9-F1
#
_entry.id   AF-A0A8M9QEG9-F1
#
_cell.length_a   1.000
_cell.length_b   1.000
_cell.length_c   1.000
_cell.angle_alpha   90.00
_cell.angle_beta   90.00
_cell.angle_gamma   90.00
#
_symmetry.space_group_name_H-M   'P 1'
#
loop_
_entity.id
_entity.type
_entity.pdbx_description
1 polymer ?
#
loop_
_entity_poly.entity_id
_entity_poly.type
_entity_poly.pdbx_seq_one_letter_code
_entity_poly.pdbx_strand_id
1 'polypeptide(L)'
;MLFYLSQDALAISLWKTIDNYYTEYLGRPTSYCEMMGKADIWLIRTYWDFEFPRPFLPNFKFIGGIHCTPAKPLPKDLEEFVQSSGDDGIVVFTLGSMVNNITKERSNTIASALAQIPQKVLWRYGGEKPDTLGENTRIFEWMPQNDLLGHPKTRAFITHGGTNGIYEAIYHGVPMVGIPLFGDQPDNMVHMKTRGAAVVMDFNSMQTQDLVDGLNAVINDPSYKENAMRLSRIHHDRPMKPLDESVFWIEFVMRNKGAKHLRVEAHNLTWYQYHCLDVFAFLTTVLTLVLYICFKMAKFFIMRCCFRSKRKSKKE
;
A
#
# COMPACT_ATOMS: atom_id res chain seq x y z
N MET A 1 20.89 -2.92 5.67
CA MET A 1 21.42 -3.96 4.75
C MET A 1 20.99 -5.36 5.16
N LEU A 2 21.33 -5.85 6.37
CA LEU A 2 20.95 -7.20 6.84
C LEU A 2 19.43 -7.47 6.74
N PHE A 3 18.60 -6.50 7.11
CA PHE A 3 17.14 -6.61 6.97
C PHE A 3 16.71 -6.86 5.51
N TYR A 4 17.18 -6.06 4.56
CA TYR A 4 16.85 -6.25 3.14
C TYR A 4 17.34 -7.61 2.62
N LEU A 5 18.57 -8.02 2.95
CA LEU A 5 19.08 -9.34 2.57
C LEU A 5 18.21 -10.48 3.14
N SER A 6 17.72 -10.33 4.37
CA SER A 6 16.83 -11.32 4.98
C SER A 6 15.45 -11.35 4.31
N GLN A 7 14.92 -10.20 3.90
CA GLN A 7 13.65 -10.10 3.16
C GLN A 7 13.79 -10.72 1.77
N ASP A 8 14.88 -10.44 1.05
CA ASP A 8 15.17 -11.03 -0.25
C ASP A 8 15.32 -12.55 -0.14
N ALA A 9 16.04 -13.05 0.86
CA ALA A 9 16.19 -14.48 1.11
C ALA A 9 14.84 -15.15 1.40
N LEU A 10 14.00 -14.53 2.22
CA LEU A 10 12.65 -15.01 2.52
C LEU A 10 11.77 -15.03 1.25
N ALA A 11 11.79 -13.94 0.47
CA ALA A 11 11.03 -13.84 -0.78
C ALA A 11 11.46 -14.92 -1.78
N ILE A 12 12.76 -15.11 -1.98
CA ILE A 12 13.29 -16.18 -2.85
C ILE A 12 12.85 -17.55 -2.36
N SER A 13 12.88 -17.80 -1.04
CA SER A 13 12.43 -19.07 -0.47
C SER A 13 10.95 -19.32 -0.75
N LEU A 14 10.10 -18.31 -0.59
CA LEU A 14 8.67 -18.40 -0.87
C LEU A 14 8.40 -18.58 -2.38
N TRP A 15 9.12 -17.85 -3.23
CA TRP A 15 8.99 -17.97 -4.69
C TRP A 15 9.34 -19.36 -5.19
N LYS A 16 10.39 -20.00 -4.63
CA LYS A 16 10.73 -21.39 -4.97
C LYS A 16 9.61 -22.38 -4.68
N THR A 17 8.83 -22.17 -3.62
CA THR A 17 7.64 -23.00 -3.37
C THR A 17 6.61 -22.84 -4.48
N ILE A 18 6.46 -21.63 -5.01
CA ILE A 18 5.52 -21.33 -6.11
C ILE A 18 6.08 -21.80 -7.47
N ASP A 19 7.40 -21.81 -7.67
CA ASP A 19 8.05 -22.34 -8.88
C ASP A 19 7.66 -23.81 -9.14
N ASN A 20 7.61 -24.61 -8.07
CA ASN A 20 7.19 -26.01 -8.16
C ASN A 20 5.75 -26.12 -8.67
N TYR A 21 4.85 -25.29 -8.13
CA TYR A 21 3.45 -25.24 -8.55
C TYR A 21 3.31 -24.87 -10.04
N TYR A 22 4.03 -23.84 -10.50
CA TYR A 22 3.99 -23.45 -11.91
C TYR A 22 4.61 -24.50 -12.82
N THR A 23 5.70 -25.13 -12.39
CA THR A 23 6.38 -26.18 -13.17
C THR A 23 5.48 -27.40 -13.34
N GLU A 24 4.79 -27.81 -12.29
CA GLU A 24 3.80 -28.88 -12.33
C GLU A 24 2.62 -28.52 -13.25
N TYR A 25 2.01 -27.36 -13.05
CA TYR A 25 0.83 -26.94 -13.82
C TYR A 25 1.12 -26.73 -15.31
N LEU A 26 2.29 -26.18 -15.66
CA LEU A 26 2.66 -25.89 -17.05
C LEU A 26 3.45 -27.02 -17.72
N GLY A 27 3.86 -28.06 -16.99
CA GLY A 27 4.62 -29.20 -17.50
C GLY A 27 6.03 -28.86 -17.99
N ARG A 28 6.57 -27.68 -17.65
CA ARG A 28 7.93 -27.23 -18.00
C ARG A 28 8.49 -26.36 -16.89
N PRO A 29 9.82 -26.37 -16.64
CA PRO A 29 10.44 -25.51 -15.63
C PRO A 29 10.00 -24.05 -15.82
N THR A 30 9.28 -23.52 -14.84
CA THR A 30 8.73 -22.17 -14.88
C THR A 30 8.87 -21.53 -13.51
N SER A 31 9.48 -20.35 -13.46
CA SER A 31 9.64 -19.60 -12.20
C SER A 31 8.51 -18.60 -11.98
N TYR A 32 8.28 -18.26 -10.71
CA TYR A 32 7.43 -17.17 -10.27
C TYR A 32 7.86 -15.85 -10.93
N CYS A 33 9.16 -15.55 -10.97
CA CYS A 33 9.68 -14.35 -11.62
C CYS A 33 9.38 -14.33 -13.12
N GLU A 34 9.45 -15.47 -13.82
CA GLU A 34 9.05 -15.57 -15.24
C GLU A 34 7.55 -15.27 -15.39
N MET A 35 6.71 -15.86 -14.54
CA MET A 35 5.25 -15.69 -14.62
C MET A 35 4.82 -14.25 -14.33
N MET A 36 5.32 -13.68 -13.23
CA MET A 36 5.10 -12.28 -12.90
C MET A 36 5.65 -11.39 -14.01
N GLY A 37 6.88 -11.66 -14.45
CA GLY A 37 7.55 -10.94 -15.52
C GLY A 37 6.79 -10.97 -16.85
N LYS A 38 5.89 -11.92 -17.10
CA LYS A 38 5.10 -12.06 -18.34
C LYS A 38 3.68 -11.53 -18.29
N ALA A 39 3.20 -11.03 -17.15
CA ALA A 39 1.86 -10.46 -17.03
C ALA A 39 1.65 -9.29 -18.01
N ASP A 40 0.57 -9.37 -18.80
CA ASP A 40 0.22 -8.34 -19.79
C ASP A 40 -0.34 -7.08 -19.12
N ILE A 41 -1.18 -7.24 -18.09
CA ILE A 41 -1.80 -6.18 -17.30
C ILE A 41 -1.67 -6.52 -15.80
N TRP A 42 -1.44 -5.49 -14.99
CA TRP A 42 -1.51 -5.54 -13.54
C TRP A 42 -2.74 -4.79 -13.04
N LEU A 43 -3.66 -5.52 -12.41
CA LEU A 43 -4.79 -4.93 -11.69
C LEU A 43 -4.36 -4.64 -10.25
N ILE A 44 -4.05 -3.38 -9.97
CA ILE A 44 -3.54 -2.91 -8.68
C ILE A 44 -4.71 -2.54 -7.78
N ARG A 45 -4.81 -3.14 -6.60
CA ARG A 45 -5.95 -2.97 -5.68
C ARG A 45 -5.92 -1.66 -4.86
N THR A 46 -5.27 -0.63 -5.37
CA THR A 46 -5.19 0.72 -4.79
C THR A 46 -5.50 1.79 -5.83
N TYR A 47 -5.49 3.07 -5.45
CA TYR A 47 -5.82 4.24 -6.25
C TYR A 47 -5.29 5.52 -5.58
N TRP A 48 -5.28 6.62 -6.31
CA TRP A 48 -4.62 7.89 -5.95
C TRP A 48 -5.31 8.69 -4.83
N ASP A 49 -6.54 8.32 -4.46
CA ASP A 49 -7.20 8.81 -3.25
C ASP A 49 -6.48 8.34 -1.98
N PHE A 50 -5.85 7.18 -2.03
CA PHE A 50 -5.17 6.53 -0.93
C PHE A 50 -3.65 6.62 -1.07
N GLU A 51 -3.13 6.23 -2.23
CA GLU A 51 -1.70 6.11 -2.55
C GLU A 51 -1.00 7.45 -2.76
N PHE A 52 0.30 7.52 -2.46
CA PHE A 52 1.12 8.66 -2.86
C PHE A 52 1.41 8.65 -4.37
N PRO A 53 1.53 9.84 -5.01
CA PRO A 53 1.78 9.93 -6.45
C PRO A 53 3.14 9.34 -6.81
N ARG A 54 3.17 8.53 -7.87
CA ARG A 54 4.40 7.94 -8.42
C ARG A 54 4.25 7.65 -9.93
N PRO A 55 5.36 7.61 -10.68
CA PRO A 55 5.34 7.08 -12.04
C PRO A 55 4.90 5.61 -12.05
N PHE A 56 4.14 5.21 -13.06
CA PHE A 56 3.71 3.83 -13.28
C PHE A 56 3.70 3.50 -14.76
N LEU A 57 3.74 2.21 -15.09
CA LEU A 57 3.75 1.75 -16.47
C LEU A 57 2.33 1.70 -17.07
N PRO A 58 2.18 1.83 -18.40
CA PRO A 58 0.86 1.81 -19.05
C PRO A 58 0.03 0.56 -18.79
N ASN A 59 0.66 -0.57 -18.45
CA ASN A 59 0.00 -1.82 -18.13
C ASN A 59 -0.46 -1.95 -16.66
N PHE A 60 -0.27 -0.95 -15.81
CA PHE A 60 -0.74 -0.93 -14.43
C PHE A 60 -2.06 -0.16 -14.36
N LYS A 61 -3.11 -0.83 -13.87
CA LYS A 61 -4.48 -0.31 -13.80
C LYS A 61 -4.97 -0.36 -12.37
N PHE A 62 -5.36 0.79 -11.85
CA PHE A 62 -5.62 1.00 -10.43
C PHE A 62 -7.10 0.84 -10.14
N ILE A 63 -7.45 -0.28 -9.50
CA ILE A 63 -8.81 -0.74 -9.23
C ILE A 63 -9.11 -0.77 -7.73
N GLY A 64 -8.49 0.13 -6.95
CA GLY A 64 -8.76 0.29 -5.53
C GLY A 64 -10.25 0.54 -5.24
N GLY A 65 -10.79 -0.15 -4.24
CA GLY A 65 -12.21 -0.13 -3.87
C GLY A 65 -13.13 -1.03 -4.69
N ILE A 66 -12.60 -1.97 -5.47
CA ILE A 66 -13.41 -2.92 -6.27
C ILE A 66 -14.49 -3.68 -5.49
N HIS A 67 -14.30 -3.93 -4.20
CA HIS A 67 -15.27 -4.63 -3.35
C HIS A 67 -16.31 -3.70 -2.71
N CYS A 68 -16.13 -2.38 -2.79
CA CYS A 68 -17.02 -1.41 -2.14
C CYS A 68 -18.33 -1.28 -2.92
N THR A 69 -19.44 -1.19 -2.19
CA THR A 69 -20.78 -1.07 -2.78
C THR A 69 -21.65 -0.13 -1.95
N PRO A 70 -22.73 0.45 -2.52
CA PRO A 70 -23.69 1.21 -1.74
C PRO A 70 -24.22 0.38 -0.56
N ALA A 71 -24.36 1.01 0.60
CA ALA A 71 -24.86 0.33 1.79
C ALA A 71 -26.27 -0.21 1.57
N LYS A 72 -26.48 -1.46 1.99
CA LYS A 72 -27.78 -2.11 2.03
C LYS A 72 -28.46 -1.86 3.38
N PRO A 73 -29.80 -1.99 3.46
CA PRO A 73 -30.50 -1.96 4.74
C PRO A 73 -29.95 -3.01 5.72
N LEU A 74 -29.77 -2.62 6.98
CA LEU A 74 -29.30 -3.53 8.02
C LEU A 74 -30.42 -4.50 8.45
N PRO A 75 -30.08 -5.69 8.97
CA PRO A 75 -31.04 -6.54 9.69
C PRO A 75 -31.72 -5.77 10.82
N LYS A 76 -32.99 -6.08 11.10
CA LYS A 76 -33.83 -5.31 12.03
C LYS A 76 -33.23 -5.17 13.43
N ASP A 77 -32.66 -6.24 13.99
CA ASP A 77 -32.03 -6.20 15.32
C ASP A 77 -30.76 -5.33 15.36
N LEU A 78 -30.02 -5.30 14.25
CA LEU A 78 -28.83 -4.47 14.09
C LEU A 78 -29.23 -3.01 13.91
N GLU A 79 -30.24 -2.75 13.08
CA GLU A 79 -30.81 -1.42 12.86
C GLU A 79 -31.34 -0.83 14.17
N GLU A 80 -32.09 -1.59 14.97
CA GLU A 80 -32.58 -1.16 16.29
C GLU A 80 -31.42 -0.76 17.23
N PHE A 81 -30.34 -1.54 17.26
CA PHE A 81 -29.15 -1.20 18.04
C PHE A 81 -28.48 0.09 17.52
N VAL A 82 -28.34 0.24 16.21
CA VAL A 82 -27.77 1.44 15.58
C VAL A 82 -28.64 2.67 15.85
N GLN A 83 -29.97 2.55 15.78
CA GLN A 83 -30.89 3.65 16.06
C GLN A 83 -30.89 4.04 17.54
N SER A 84 -30.67 3.09 18.45
CA SER A 84 -30.56 3.35 19.91
C SER A 84 -29.39 4.26 20.29
N SER A 85 -28.47 4.55 19.36
CA SER A 85 -27.34 5.46 19.59
C SER A 85 -27.69 6.95 19.60
N GLY A 86 -28.94 7.33 19.27
CA GLY A 86 -29.34 8.74 19.28
C GLY A 86 -28.47 9.61 18.36
N ASP A 87 -28.18 10.84 18.78
CA ASP A 87 -27.41 11.80 17.99
C ASP A 87 -25.89 11.51 18.01
N ASP A 88 -25.42 10.84 19.07
CA ASP A 88 -24.03 10.44 19.24
C ASP A 88 -23.56 9.51 18.11
N GLY A 89 -24.44 8.60 17.66
CA GLY A 89 -24.18 7.71 16.55
C GLY A 89 -23.33 6.49 16.92
N ILE A 90 -22.72 5.86 15.92
CA ILE A 90 -22.03 4.58 16.09
C ILE A 90 -20.55 4.63 15.72
N VAL A 91 -19.79 3.73 16.34
CA VAL A 91 -18.42 3.38 15.98
C VAL A 91 -18.38 1.92 15.53
N VAL A 92 -17.79 1.68 14.36
CA VAL A 92 -17.53 0.33 13.85
C VAL A 92 -16.09 -0.03 14.21
N PHE A 93 -15.85 -1.24 14.72
CA PHE A 93 -14.53 -1.67 15.14
C PHE A 93 -14.20 -3.09 14.68
N THR A 94 -13.08 -3.25 13.96
CA THR A 94 -12.52 -4.56 13.62
C THR A 94 -10.99 -4.53 13.49
N LEU A 95 -10.33 -5.60 13.91
CA LEU A 95 -8.89 -5.82 13.65
C LEU A 95 -8.64 -6.80 12.49
N GLY A 96 -9.62 -6.92 11.59
CA GLY A 96 -9.55 -7.79 10.41
C GLY A 96 -10.04 -9.21 10.69
N SER A 97 -9.90 -10.09 9.69
CA SER A 97 -10.33 -11.49 9.76
C SER A 97 -9.28 -12.40 10.39
N MET A 98 -7.99 -12.07 10.22
CA MET A 98 -6.86 -12.90 10.67
C MET A 98 -6.60 -12.80 12.18
N VAL A 99 -7.06 -11.72 12.83
CA VAL A 99 -6.91 -11.53 14.28
C VAL A 99 -8.23 -11.83 14.94
N ASN A 100 -8.38 -13.09 15.37
CA ASN A 100 -9.61 -13.54 16.03
C ASN A 100 -9.60 -13.27 17.54
N ASN A 101 -8.41 -13.33 18.17
CA ASN A 101 -8.23 -13.18 19.60
C ASN A 101 -7.03 -12.25 19.87
N ILE A 102 -7.10 -11.51 20.96
CA ILE A 102 -6.00 -10.71 21.51
C ILE A 102 -5.86 -11.05 23.00
N THR A 103 -4.76 -10.64 23.63
CA THR A 103 -4.60 -10.92 25.07
C THR A 103 -5.73 -10.26 25.88
N LYS A 104 -6.10 -10.88 27.00
CA LYS A 104 -7.15 -10.38 27.90
C LYS A 104 -6.86 -8.96 28.39
N GLU A 105 -5.59 -8.64 28.65
CA GLU A 105 -5.14 -7.29 28.99
C GLU A 105 -5.47 -6.28 27.88
N ARG A 106 -5.12 -6.60 26.63
CA ARG A 106 -5.38 -5.72 25.48
C ARG A 106 -6.87 -5.58 25.20
N SER A 107 -7.64 -6.68 25.29
CA SER A 107 -9.08 -6.64 25.09
C SER A 107 -9.81 -5.82 26.18
N ASN A 108 -9.39 -5.94 27.44
CA ASN A 108 -9.90 -5.12 28.54
C ASN A 108 -9.47 -3.64 28.40
N THR A 109 -8.25 -3.36 27.95
CA THR A 109 -7.77 -1.97 27.71
C THR A 109 -8.66 -1.28 26.67
N ILE A 110 -8.95 -1.98 25.57
CA ILE A 110 -9.80 -1.48 24.49
C ILE A 110 -11.25 -1.36 24.96
N ALA A 111 -11.82 -2.40 25.56
CA ALA A 111 -13.21 -2.38 26.05
C ALA A 111 -13.47 -1.26 27.07
N SER A 112 -12.50 -0.99 27.96
CA SER A 112 -12.58 0.11 28.92
C SER A 112 -12.63 1.48 28.24
N ALA A 113 -11.95 1.65 27.10
CA ALA A 113 -11.99 2.90 26.35
C ALA A 113 -13.32 3.05 25.61
N LEU A 114 -13.79 1.97 24.99
CA LEU A 114 -15.08 1.95 24.30
C LEU A 114 -16.24 2.23 25.26
N ALA A 115 -16.15 1.82 26.52
CA ALA A 115 -17.17 2.10 27.54
C ALA A 115 -17.25 3.59 27.96
N GLN A 116 -16.24 4.40 27.65
CA GLN A 116 -16.16 5.82 28.06
C GLN A 116 -16.69 6.79 27.01
N ILE A 117 -16.98 6.31 25.79
CA ILE A 117 -17.54 7.14 24.72
C ILE A 117 -19.07 6.99 24.68
N PRO A 118 -19.82 8.04 24.30
CA PRO A 118 -21.28 8.00 24.29
C PRO A 118 -21.85 7.20 23.12
N GLN A 119 -21.06 6.96 22.06
CA GLN A 119 -21.50 6.19 20.89
C GLN A 119 -21.81 4.73 21.24
N LYS A 120 -22.71 4.12 20.47
CA LYS A 120 -22.83 2.66 20.43
C LYS A 120 -21.70 2.08 19.58
N VAL A 121 -21.08 1.01 20.05
CA VAL A 121 -19.94 0.39 19.38
C VAL A 121 -20.31 -0.99 18.86
N LEU A 122 -19.99 -1.24 17.60
CA LEU A 122 -20.14 -2.54 16.96
C LEU A 122 -18.74 -3.12 16.74
N TRP A 123 -18.38 -4.11 17.55
CA TRP A 123 -17.03 -4.67 17.55
C TRP A 123 -17.01 -6.08 17.01
N ARG A 124 -16.36 -6.30 15.85
CA ARG A 124 -16.05 -7.65 15.38
C ARG A 124 -14.90 -8.24 16.18
N TYR A 125 -15.19 -9.27 16.97
CA TYR A 125 -14.22 -9.95 17.83
C TYR A 125 -14.69 -11.36 18.14
N GLY A 126 -13.78 -12.34 18.03
CA GLY A 126 -14.07 -13.76 18.27
C GLY A 126 -13.27 -14.36 19.42
N GLY A 127 -12.63 -13.54 20.25
CA GLY A 127 -11.89 -13.96 21.43
C GLY A 127 -12.75 -14.00 22.70
N GLU A 128 -12.10 -14.19 23.85
CA GLU A 128 -12.78 -14.14 25.15
C GLU A 128 -13.39 -12.77 25.39
N LYS A 129 -14.68 -12.72 25.75
CA LYS A 129 -15.40 -11.48 26.07
C LYS A 129 -14.63 -10.70 27.17
N PRO A 130 -14.28 -9.42 26.94
CA PRO A 130 -13.61 -8.59 27.94
C PRO A 130 -14.46 -8.41 29.19
N ASP A 131 -13.84 -8.38 30.36
CA ASP A 131 -14.53 -8.14 31.64
C ASP A 131 -15.02 -6.69 31.73
N THR A 132 -14.33 -5.75 31.08
CA THR A 132 -14.63 -4.31 31.09
C THR A 132 -15.52 -3.87 29.92
N LEU A 133 -16.23 -4.80 29.28
CA LEU A 133 -17.13 -4.47 28.18
C LEU A 133 -18.32 -3.63 28.64
N GLY A 134 -18.39 -2.38 28.18
CA GLY A 134 -19.52 -1.48 28.46
C GLY A 134 -20.81 -1.88 27.74
N GLU A 135 -21.95 -1.48 28.30
CA GLU A 135 -23.30 -1.75 27.73
C GLU A 135 -23.55 -1.05 26.38
N ASN A 136 -22.73 -0.06 26.04
CA ASN A 136 -22.77 0.59 24.74
C ASN A 136 -22.11 -0.23 23.62
N THR A 137 -21.39 -1.31 23.95
CA THR A 137 -20.62 -2.10 22.97
C THR A 137 -21.24 -3.48 22.76
N ARG A 138 -21.54 -3.85 21.51
CA ARG A 138 -21.97 -5.19 21.11
C ARG A 138 -20.86 -5.88 20.32
N ILE A 139 -20.52 -7.11 20.72
CA ILE A 139 -19.52 -7.95 20.03
C ILE A 139 -20.21 -8.82 18.98
N PHE A 140 -19.56 -8.98 17.83
CA PHE A 140 -20.01 -9.79 16.71
C PHE A 140 -18.90 -10.71 16.23
N GLU A 141 -19.22 -11.96 15.85
CA GLU A 141 -18.26 -12.80 15.12
C GLU A 141 -18.03 -12.28 13.70
N TRP A 142 -19.11 -11.80 13.07
CA TRP A 142 -19.14 -11.19 11.75
C TRP A 142 -20.19 -10.08 11.72
N MET A 143 -19.93 -9.02 10.96
CA MET A 143 -20.82 -7.87 10.82
C MET A 143 -20.84 -7.37 9.37
N PRO A 144 -21.95 -6.79 8.88
CA PRO A 144 -22.02 -6.20 7.54
C PRO A 144 -21.25 -4.87 7.49
N GLN A 145 -19.91 -4.94 7.52
CA GLN A 145 -19.03 -3.79 7.70
C GLN A 145 -19.26 -2.69 6.67
N ASN A 146 -19.36 -3.01 5.37
CA ASN A 146 -19.65 -2.03 4.32
C ASN A 146 -20.97 -1.28 4.60
N ASP A 147 -22.01 -2.00 4.99
CA ASP A 147 -23.34 -1.41 5.20
C ASP A 147 -23.37 -0.54 6.47
N LEU A 148 -22.68 -0.98 7.54
CA LEU A 148 -22.47 -0.18 8.73
C LEU A 148 -21.66 1.09 8.43
N LEU A 149 -20.57 1.00 7.65
CA LEU A 149 -19.77 2.17 7.29
C LEU A 149 -20.54 3.16 6.42
N GLY A 150 -21.45 2.69 5.57
CA GLY A 150 -22.34 3.57 4.79
C GLY A 150 -23.58 4.05 5.54
N HIS A 151 -23.79 3.65 6.79
CA HIS A 151 -24.94 4.08 7.58
C HIS A 151 -24.78 5.54 8.03
N PRO A 152 -25.83 6.41 7.95
CA PRO A 152 -25.74 7.83 8.30
C PRO A 152 -25.33 8.14 9.75
N LYS A 153 -25.54 7.19 10.67
CA LYS A 153 -25.14 7.33 12.09
C LYS A 153 -23.67 6.99 12.34
N THR A 154 -22.92 6.50 11.36
CA THR A 154 -21.52 6.13 11.56
C THR A 154 -20.64 7.35 11.69
N ARG A 155 -19.94 7.45 12.82
CA ARG A 155 -19.05 8.57 13.13
C ARG A 155 -17.58 8.23 12.91
N ALA A 156 -17.16 7.03 13.30
CA ALA A 156 -15.77 6.62 13.19
C ALA A 156 -15.63 5.12 12.91
N PHE A 157 -14.48 4.77 12.33
CA PHE A 157 -14.08 3.39 12.08
C PHE A 157 -12.75 3.08 12.78
N ILE A 158 -12.77 2.19 13.77
CA ILE A 158 -11.54 1.65 14.36
C ILE A 158 -11.10 0.45 13.51
N THR A 159 -9.87 0.49 12.99
CA THR A 159 -9.37 -0.55 12.11
C THR A 159 -7.90 -0.88 12.31
N HIS A 160 -7.54 -2.11 12.03
CA HIS A 160 -6.14 -2.49 11.82
C HIS A 160 -5.48 -1.86 10.58
N GLY A 161 -6.20 -1.18 9.69
CA GLY A 161 -5.59 -0.56 8.50
C GLY A 161 -5.35 -1.51 7.33
N GLY A 162 -6.07 -2.64 7.28
CA GLY A 162 -6.12 -3.46 6.08
C GLY A 162 -6.75 -2.71 4.90
N THR A 163 -6.15 -2.83 3.72
CA THR A 163 -6.53 -2.08 2.49
C THR A 163 -8.02 -2.14 2.17
N ASN A 164 -8.69 -3.28 2.37
CA ASN A 164 -10.13 -3.40 2.07
C ASN A 164 -11.00 -2.51 2.96
N GLY A 165 -10.76 -2.54 4.27
CA GLY A 165 -11.52 -1.74 5.23
C GLY A 165 -11.25 -0.24 5.05
N ILE A 166 -10.01 0.14 4.70
CA ILE A 166 -9.70 1.52 4.32
C ILE A 166 -10.54 1.97 3.14
N TYR A 167 -10.64 1.15 2.09
CA TYR A 167 -11.44 1.51 0.93
C TYR A 167 -12.93 1.62 1.24
N GLU A 168 -13.49 0.79 2.12
CA GLU A 168 -14.88 0.95 2.56
C GLU A 168 -15.07 2.27 3.33
N ALA A 169 -14.12 2.61 4.21
CA ALA A 169 -14.15 3.88 4.93
C ALA A 169 -13.98 5.09 3.99
N ILE A 170 -13.09 5.03 3.00
CA ILE A 170 -12.94 6.05 1.96
C ILE A 170 -14.23 6.14 1.15
N TYR A 171 -14.77 5.02 0.69
CA TYR A 171 -15.98 4.97 -0.14
C TYR A 171 -17.16 5.67 0.54
N HIS A 172 -17.36 5.42 1.84
CA HIS A 172 -18.44 6.01 2.65
C HIS A 172 -18.05 7.31 3.38
N GLY A 173 -16.80 7.77 3.23
CA GLY A 173 -16.30 9.01 3.84
C GLY A 173 -16.25 9.00 5.37
N VAL A 174 -15.85 7.88 5.98
CA VAL A 174 -15.77 7.70 7.44
C VAL A 174 -14.34 7.91 7.95
N PRO A 175 -14.09 8.82 8.91
CA PRO A 175 -12.77 8.99 9.52
C PRO A 175 -12.43 7.83 10.47
N MET A 176 -11.14 7.64 10.75
CA MET A 176 -10.66 6.37 11.28
C MET A 176 -9.71 6.50 12.47
N VAL A 177 -9.77 5.54 13.39
CA VAL A 177 -8.67 5.27 14.32
C VAL A 177 -7.94 4.01 13.85
N GLY A 178 -6.68 4.17 13.46
CA GLY A 178 -5.81 3.11 12.97
C GLY A 178 -5.02 2.46 14.09
N ILE A 179 -5.12 1.14 14.21
CA ILE A 179 -4.37 0.32 15.16
C ILE A 179 -3.66 -0.81 14.38
N PRO A 180 -2.62 -0.48 13.60
CA PRO A 180 -1.96 -1.46 12.73
C PRO A 180 -1.25 -2.54 13.55
N LEU A 181 -1.26 -3.76 13.02
CA LEU A 181 -0.71 -4.94 13.70
C LEU A 181 0.47 -5.55 12.94
N PHE A 182 0.35 -5.71 11.61
CA PHE A 182 1.39 -6.35 10.79
C PHE A 182 1.20 -6.10 9.29
N GLY A 183 2.18 -6.51 8.48
CA GLY A 183 2.09 -6.45 7.02
C GLY A 183 2.11 -5.03 6.47
N ASP A 184 1.22 -4.74 5.53
CA ASP A 184 1.04 -3.42 4.90
C ASP A 184 0.33 -2.40 5.80
N GLN A 185 -0.29 -2.86 6.89
CA GLN A 185 -1.14 -2.05 7.76
C GLN A 185 -0.47 -0.77 8.30
N PRO A 186 0.78 -0.78 8.82
CA PRO A 186 1.41 0.46 9.30
C PRO A 186 1.59 1.49 8.18
N ASP A 187 2.02 1.06 6.99
CA ASP A 187 2.22 1.92 5.84
C ASP A 187 0.88 2.50 5.34
N ASN A 188 -0.14 1.66 5.27
CA ASN A 188 -1.49 2.09 4.94
C ASN A 188 -2.02 3.17 5.92
N MET A 189 -1.71 3.05 7.20
CA MET A 189 -2.08 4.05 8.21
C MET A 189 -1.28 5.34 8.11
N VAL A 190 -0.02 5.30 7.64
CA VAL A 190 0.74 6.51 7.31
C VAL A 190 0.05 7.30 6.20
N HIS A 191 -0.46 6.63 5.16
CA HIS A 191 -1.21 7.30 4.09
C HIS A 191 -2.46 8.01 4.62
N MET A 192 -3.27 7.33 5.43
CA MET A 192 -4.51 7.89 5.99
C MET A 192 -4.25 9.02 6.99
N LYS A 193 -3.21 8.89 7.82
CA LYS A 193 -2.76 9.96 8.73
C LYS A 193 -2.29 11.19 7.97
N THR A 194 -1.48 10.99 6.93
CA THR A 194 -0.95 12.09 6.09
C THR A 194 -2.07 12.86 5.40
N ARG A 195 -3.17 12.18 5.06
CA ARG A 195 -4.38 12.78 4.48
C ARG A 195 -5.31 13.42 5.51
N GLY A 196 -4.96 13.38 6.79
CA GLY A 196 -5.77 13.93 7.87
C GLY A 196 -7.10 13.21 8.07
N ALA A 197 -7.22 11.95 7.64
CA ALA A 197 -8.44 11.14 7.76
C ALA A 197 -8.34 10.06 8.86
N ALA A 198 -7.19 9.97 9.54
CA ALA A 198 -7.00 9.03 10.64
C ALA A 198 -6.07 9.53 11.75
N VAL A 199 -6.36 9.09 12.98
CA VAL A 199 -5.40 9.03 14.09
C VAL A 199 -4.84 7.61 14.13
N VAL A 200 -3.54 7.46 14.44
CA VAL A 200 -2.86 6.15 14.44
C VAL A 200 -2.23 5.89 15.80
N MET A 201 -2.44 4.69 16.32
CA MET A 201 -1.99 4.23 17.62
C MET A 201 -1.19 2.94 17.49
N ASP A 202 -0.17 2.78 18.33
CA ASP A 202 0.56 1.52 18.43
C ASP A 202 -0.19 0.55 19.34
N PHE A 203 -0.50 -0.64 18.82
CA PHE A 203 -1.31 -1.63 19.53
C PHE A 203 -0.69 -2.06 20.86
N ASN A 204 0.62 -2.12 21.00
CA ASN A 204 1.26 -2.66 22.19
C ASN A 204 1.40 -1.62 23.30
N SER A 205 1.56 -0.35 22.95
CA SER A 205 1.80 0.74 23.91
C SER A 205 0.58 1.58 24.23
N MET A 206 -0.44 1.62 23.36
CA MET A 206 -1.63 2.44 23.57
C MET A 206 -2.34 2.07 24.88
N GLN A 207 -2.66 3.09 25.65
CA GLN A 207 -3.45 3.02 26.87
C GLN A 207 -4.93 3.27 26.57
N THR A 208 -5.78 3.00 27.56
CA THR A 208 -7.23 3.27 27.47
C THR A 208 -7.51 4.72 27.08
N GLN A 209 -6.84 5.69 27.71
CA GLN A 209 -7.09 7.11 27.44
C GLN A 209 -6.66 7.51 26.02
N ASP A 210 -5.57 6.93 25.49
CA ASP A 210 -5.15 7.21 24.12
C ASP A 210 -6.29 6.92 23.13
N LEU A 211 -6.93 5.74 23.26
CA LEU A 211 -8.05 5.35 22.38
C LEU A 211 -9.26 6.28 22.54
N VAL A 212 -9.59 6.69 23.77
CA VAL A 212 -10.67 7.65 24.03
C VAL A 212 -10.37 8.99 23.35
N ASP A 213 -9.16 9.51 23.51
CA ASP A 213 -8.75 10.79 22.94
C ASP A 213 -8.73 10.74 21.41
N GLY A 214 -8.22 9.65 20.83
CA GLY A 214 -8.21 9.47 19.38
C GLY A 214 -9.62 9.35 18.79
N LEU A 215 -10.54 8.67 19.47
CA LEU A 215 -11.95 8.60 19.07
C LEU A 215 -12.62 9.98 19.17
N ASN A 216 -12.42 10.69 20.29
CA ASN A 216 -12.93 12.04 20.46
C ASN A 216 -12.40 12.99 19.40
N ALA A 217 -11.13 12.88 19.02
CA ALA A 217 -10.54 13.68 17.95
C ALA A 217 -11.23 13.40 16.60
N VAL A 218 -11.29 12.14 16.15
CA VAL A 218 -11.85 11.84 14.81
C VAL A 218 -13.37 12.04 14.71
N ILE A 219 -14.08 12.02 15.84
CA ILE A 219 -15.55 12.24 15.89
C ILE A 219 -15.88 13.74 15.95
N ASN A 220 -15.16 14.51 16.78
CA ASN A 220 -15.54 15.88 17.12
C ASN A 220 -14.78 16.96 16.35
N ASP A 221 -13.56 16.68 15.88
CA ASP A 221 -12.83 17.61 15.01
C ASP A 221 -13.33 17.43 13.55
N PRO A 222 -14.01 18.43 12.98
CA PRO A 222 -14.59 18.33 11.64
C PRO A 222 -13.58 18.02 10.55
N SER A 223 -12.30 18.39 10.73
CA SER A 223 -11.26 18.22 9.71
C SER A 223 -11.09 16.76 9.30
N TYR A 224 -11.22 15.81 10.24
CA TYR A 224 -11.14 14.39 9.92
C TYR A 224 -12.27 13.93 9.01
N LYS A 225 -13.51 14.33 9.32
CA LYS A 225 -14.68 14.00 8.51
C LYS A 225 -14.62 14.69 7.14
N GLU A 226 -14.22 15.95 7.10
CA GLU A 226 -14.04 16.70 5.85
C GLU A 226 -13.00 16.05 4.94
N ASN A 227 -11.87 15.62 5.50
CA ASN A 227 -10.83 14.91 4.77
C ASN A 227 -11.32 13.55 4.28
N ALA A 228 -11.99 12.75 5.12
CA ALA A 228 -12.56 11.48 4.70
C ALA A 228 -13.60 11.66 3.56
N MET A 229 -14.46 12.66 3.65
CA MET A 229 -15.43 13.00 2.59
C MET A 229 -14.75 13.54 1.34
N ARG A 230 -13.62 14.25 1.45
CA ARG A 230 -12.80 14.65 0.30
C ARG A 230 -12.23 13.43 -0.41
N LEU A 231 -11.68 12.46 0.33
CA LEU A 231 -11.19 11.21 -0.25
C LEU A 231 -12.32 10.42 -0.91
N SER A 232 -13.49 10.34 -0.28
CA SER A 232 -14.70 9.75 -0.87
C SER A 232 -15.06 10.40 -2.21
N ARG A 233 -15.09 11.74 -2.29
CA ARG A 233 -15.36 12.45 -3.55
C ARG A 233 -14.36 12.07 -4.64
N ILE A 234 -13.06 12.05 -4.33
CA ILE A 234 -12.02 11.63 -5.29
C ILE A 234 -12.17 10.15 -5.69
N HIS A 235 -12.57 9.31 -4.74
CA HIS A 235 -12.81 7.89 -4.97
C HIS A 235 -13.95 7.64 -5.97
N HIS A 236 -15.04 8.39 -5.85
CA HIS A 236 -16.21 8.28 -6.72
C HIS A 236 -16.04 9.05 -8.04
N ASP A 237 -15.26 10.14 -8.06
CA ASP A 237 -14.99 10.97 -9.25
C ASP A 237 -13.90 10.33 -10.14
N ARG A 238 -14.24 9.16 -10.68
CA ARG A 238 -13.40 8.39 -11.59
C ARG A 238 -14.15 8.16 -12.91
N PRO A 239 -13.42 8.04 -14.04
CA PRO A 239 -14.05 7.83 -15.34
C PRO A 239 -14.81 6.49 -15.45
N MET A 240 -14.39 5.48 -14.70
CA MET A 240 -15.02 4.15 -14.65
C MET A 240 -15.01 3.63 -13.22
N LYS A 241 -16.02 2.81 -12.87
CA LYS A 241 -16.01 2.09 -11.58
C LYS A 241 -14.89 1.05 -11.58
N PRO A 242 -14.29 0.73 -10.42
CA PRO A 242 -13.15 -0.19 -10.37
C PRO A 242 -13.45 -1.60 -10.91
N LEU A 243 -14.68 -2.10 -10.71
CA LEU A 243 -15.10 -3.39 -11.24
C LEU A 243 -15.18 -3.36 -12.77
N ASP A 244 -15.81 -2.33 -13.34
CA ASP A 244 -15.95 -2.16 -14.78
C ASP A 244 -14.58 -1.98 -15.46
N GLU A 245 -13.66 -1.23 -14.83
CA GLU A 245 -12.29 -1.08 -15.31
C GLU A 245 -11.54 -2.43 -15.30
N SER A 246 -11.73 -3.24 -14.25
CA SER A 246 -11.12 -4.58 -14.17
C SER A 246 -11.59 -5.48 -15.31
N VAL A 247 -12.91 -5.55 -15.53
CA VAL A 247 -13.51 -6.34 -16.62
C VAL A 247 -13.00 -5.84 -17.96
N PHE A 248 -13.02 -4.53 -18.19
CA PHE A 248 -12.57 -3.93 -19.44
C PHE A 248 -11.14 -4.35 -19.80
N TRP A 249 -10.21 -4.30 -18.84
CA TRP A 249 -8.80 -4.64 -19.11
C TRP A 249 -8.54 -6.14 -19.28
N ILE A 250 -9.27 -6.98 -18.55
CA ILE A 250 -9.21 -8.44 -18.76
C ILE A 250 -9.67 -8.76 -20.18
N GLU A 251 -10.82 -8.24 -20.59
CA GLU A 251 -11.34 -8.46 -21.93
C GLU A 251 -10.46 -7.81 -23.01
N PHE A 252 -9.84 -6.66 -22.73
CA PHE A 252 -8.91 -6.00 -23.64
C PHE A 252 -7.75 -6.93 -24.01
N VAL A 253 -7.14 -7.58 -23.01
CA VAL A 253 -6.05 -8.55 -23.23
C VAL A 253 -6.55 -9.72 -24.07
N MET A 254 -7.74 -10.25 -23.77
CA MET A 254 -8.34 -11.36 -24.53
C MET A 254 -8.62 -10.97 -26.00
N ARG A 255 -9.27 -9.83 -26.22
CA ARG A 255 -9.63 -9.32 -27.56
C ARG A 255 -8.40 -9.07 -28.43
N ASN A 256 -7.32 -8.59 -27.84
CA ASN A 256 -6.08 -8.25 -28.55
C ASN A 256 -5.02 -9.36 -28.51
N LYS A 257 -5.34 -10.54 -27.96
CA LYS A 257 -4.43 -11.69 -27.83
C LYS A 257 -3.12 -11.31 -27.10
N GLY A 258 -3.24 -10.52 -26.04
CA GLY A 258 -2.14 -10.00 -25.24
C GLY A 258 -2.12 -8.47 -25.20
N ALA A 259 -1.18 -7.92 -24.42
CA ALA A 259 -0.96 -6.47 -24.31
C ALA A 259 0.53 -6.10 -24.28
N LYS A 260 1.36 -6.83 -25.05
CA LYS A 260 2.82 -6.64 -25.10
C LYS A 260 3.28 -5.19 -25.35
N HIS A 261 2.52 -4.43 -26.14
CA HIS A 261 2.81 -3.02 -26.44
C HIS A 261 2.62 -2.07 -25.24
N LEU A 262 1.97 -2.52 -24.16
CA LEU A 262 1.83 -1.76 -22.90
C LEU A 262 2.92 -2.12 -21.88
N ARG A 263 3.73 -3.14 -22.16
CA ARG A 263 4.82 -3.61 -21.30
C ARG A 263 6.10 -2.84 -21.62
N VAL A 264 6.91 -2.62 -20.59
CA VAL A 264 8.22 -2.00 -20.74
C VAL A 264 9.26 -3.01 -21.20
N GLU A 265 10.22 -2.56 -22.01
CA GLU A 265 11.33 -3.39 -22.49
C GLU A 265 12.29 -3.82 -21.36
N ALA A 266 12.27 -3.12 -20.22
CA ALA A 266 13.11 -3.43 -19.06
C ALA A 266 12.97 -4.88 -18.56
N HIS A 267 11.84 -5.55 -18.82
CA HIS A 267 11.66 -6.97 -18.48
C HIS A 267 12.50 -7.92 -19.33
N ASN A 268 12.99 -7.48 -20.49
CA ASN A 268 13.83 -8.27 -21.40
C ASN A 268 15.31 -7.84 -21.34
N LEU A 269 15.63 -6.78 -20.61
CA LEU A 269 17.00 -6.32 -20.43
C LEU A 269 17.69 -7.12 -19.34
N THR A 270 18.99 -7.36 -19.53
CA THR A 270 19.84 -7.81 -18.43
C THR A 270 20.00 -6.70 -17.40
N TRP A 271 20.27 -7.05 -16.14
CA TRP A 271 20.39 -6.07 -15.06
C TRP A 271 21.44 -4.98 -15.35
N TYR A 272 22.55 -5.31 -16.01
CA TYR A 272 23.60 -4.35 -16.35
C TYR A 272 23.21 -3.43 -17.51
N GLN A 273 22.41 -3.90 -18.48
CA GLN A 273 21.80 -3.04 -19.52
C GLN A 273 20.76 -2.10 -18.91
N TYR A 274 19.92 -2.60 -18.00
CA TYR A 274 18.93 -1.78 -17.29
C TYR A 274 19.59 -0.63 -16.51
N HIS A 275 20.76 -0.88 -15.92
CA HIS A 275 21.56 0.13 -15.22
C HIS A 275 22.57 0.86 -16.13
N CYS A 276 22.51 0.66 -17.46
CA CYS A 276 23.38 1.29 -18.46
C CYS A 276 24.89 1.12 -18.18
N LEU A 277 25.31 0.05 -17.51
CA LEU A 277 26.72 -0.18 -17.16
C LEU A 277 27.56 -0.49 -18.40
N ASP A 278 26.97 -1.10 -19.40
CA ASP A 278 27.53 -1.30 -20.74
C ASP A 278 27.80 0.03 -21.44
N VAL A 279 26.85 0.96 -21.40
CA VAL A 279 27.01 2.31 -21.94
C VAL A 279 28.08 3.08 -21.16
N PHE A 280 28.07 2.99 -19.84
CA PHE A 280 29.10 3.62 -19.00
C PHE A 280 30.50 3.08 -19.31
N ALA A 281 30.65 1.75 -19.42
CA ALA A 281 31.91 1.11 -19.81
C ALA A 281 32.37 1.55 -21.21
N PHE A 282 31.45 1.68 -22.16
CA PHE A 282 31.75 2.19 -23.49
C PHE A 282 32.23 3.65 -23.46
N LEU A 283 31.50 4.56 -22.80
CA LEU A 283 31.84 5.97 -22.72
C LEU A 283 33.17 6.22 -21.99
N THR A 284 33.42 5.49 -20.90
CA THR A 284 34.70 5.56 -20.17
C THR A 284 35.87 5.04 -21.01
N THR A 285 35.66 3.98 -21.81
CA THR A 285 36.66 3.49 -22.76
C THR A 285 37.00 4.54 -23.83
N VAL A 286 35.99 5.19 -24.42
CA VAL A 286 36.21 6.26 -25.40
C VAL A 286 36.96 7.43 -24.77
N LEU A 287 36.54 7.89 -23.58
CA LEU A 287 37.20 9.01 -22.89
C LEU A 287 38.66 8.70 -22.56
N THR A 288 38.94 7.51 -22.02
CA THR A 288 40.33 7.10 -21.69
C THR A 288 41.21 7.01 -22.93
N LEU A 289 40.67 6.53 -24.06
CA LEU A 289 41.39 6.53 -25.35
C LEU A 289 41.68 7.94 -25.85
N VAL A 290 40.71 8.86 -25.80
CA VAL A 290 40.91 10.26 -26.18
C VAL A 290 41.97 10.92 -25.30
N LEU A 291 41.88 10.79 -23.98
CA LEU A 291 42.86 11.32 -23.04
C LEU A 291 44.26 10.74 -23.27
N TYR A 292 44.35 9.44 -23.56
CA TYR A 292 45.60 8.78 -23.89
C TYR A 292 46.21 9.32 -25.19
N ILE A 293 45.40 9.53 -26.24
CA ILE A 293 45.85 10.14 -27.50
C ILE A 293 46.32 11.57 -27.26
N CYS A 294 45.55 12.40 -26.54
CA CYS A 294 45.93 13.77 -26.18
C CYS A 294 47.24 13.80 -25.39
N PHE A 295 47.41 12.89 -24.41
CA PHE A 295 48.65 12.76 -23.65
C PHE A 295 49.83 12.38 -24.54
N LYS A 296 49.66 11.42 -25.46
CA LYS A 296 50.70 11.04 -26.43
C LYS A 296 51.07 12.19 -27.37
N MET A 297 50.08 12.93 -27.86
CA MET A 297 50.29 14.11 -28.70
C MET A 297 51.01 15.21 -27.92
N ALA A 298 50.57 15.56 -26.72
CA ALA A 298 51.23 16.55 -25.86
C ALA A 298 52.68 16.13 -25.53
N LYS A 299 52.92 14.86 -25.17
CA LYS A 299 54.27 14.34 -24.95
C LYS A 299 55.13 14.43 -26.21
N PHE A 300 54.57 14.12 -27.38
CA PHE A 300 55.28 14.25 -28.66
C PHE A 300 55.66 15.70 -28.97
N PHE A 301 54.75 16.66 -28.79
CA PHE A 301 55.02 18.08 -28.98
C PHE A 301 56.01 18.64 -27.96
N ILE A 302 55.87 18.32 -26.68
CA ILE A 302 56.82 18.74 -25.63
C ILE A 302 58.22 18.16 -25.90
N MET A 303 58.33 16.89 -26.28
CA MET A 303 59.63 16.30 -26.64
C MET A 303 60.26 16.98 -27.85
N ARG A 304 59.47 17.37 -28.87
CA ARG A 304 60.00 18.07 -30.05
C ARG A 304 60.39 19.53 -29.76
N CYS A 305 59.58 20.26 -28.98
CA CYS A 305 59.81 21.69 -28.73
C CYS A 305 60.87 21.92 -27.65
N CYS A 306 60.81 21.21 -26.52
CA CYS A 306 61.71 21.45 -25.39
C CYS A 306 63.07 20.76 -25.52
N PHE A 307 63.15 19.55 -26.10
CA PHE A 307 64.44 18.83 -26.21
C PHE A 307 65.23 19.14 -27.49
N ARG A 308 64.67 19.82 -28.49
CA ARG A 308 65.50 20.32 -29.61
C ARG A 308 66.48 21.42 -29.18
N SER A 309 66.17 22.17 -28.12
CA SER A 309 67.04 23.26 -27.65
C SER A 309 68.41 22.77 -27.13
N LYS A 310 68.51 21.54 -26.63
CA LYS A 310 69.81 21.01 -26.13
C LYS A 310 70.72 20.40 -27.20
N ARG A 311 70.37 20.40 -28.49
CA ARG A 311 71.22 19.84 -29.55
C ARG A 311 72.10 20.86 -30.29
N LYS A 312 72.27 22.08 -29.75
CA LYS A 312 73.32 23.01 -30.22
C LYS A 312 74.44 23.10 -29.19
N SER A 313 75.39 22.17 -29.27
CA SER A 313 76.80 22.39 -28.88
C SER A 313 77.60 21.11 -29.12
N LYS A 314 78.06 20.91 -30.35
CA LYS A 314 79.40 20.33 -30.54
C LYS A 314 80.10 21.22 -31.57
N LYS A 315 80.86 22.17 -31.02
CA LYS A 315 82.01 22.79 -31.66
C LYS A 315 83.00 21.67 -31.98
N GLU A 316 83.47 21.61 -33.21
CA GLU A 316 84.88 21.66 -33.59
C GLU A 316 84.99 22.04 -35.06
#